data_AF-A8NBM5-F1
#
_entry.id   AF-A8NBM5-F1
#
_cell.length_a   1.000
_cell.length_b   1.000
_cell.length_c   1.000
_cell.angle_alpha   90.00
_cell.angle_beta   90.00
_cell.angle_gamma   90.00
#
_symmetry.space_group_name_H-M   'P 1'
#
loop_
_entity.id
_entity.type
_entity.pdbx_description
1 polymer ?
#
loop_
_entity_poly.entity_id
_entity_poly.type
_entity_poly.pdbx_seq_one_letter_code
_entity_poly.pdbx_strand_id
1 'polypeptide(L)'
;MAGEEEKSPTIRNPRTEDPGLVELAQTSRCLEQVTNIWLENPSSTYTSRCERCSNCNPALKLPTPYTFVHEMPQSKSATQIAMNSDTVAEIHNLLLKWRGELWRREWKDEWPSYGPECLVTDSGLLSIAKNALKISTADDLYNVTPIIHLDDLAPSLLQTLENITRTVCGTTAREQQKQIEEALSRNSEQVATPSSTPSIEWAPLQMPCHFDTN
;
A
#
# COMPACT_ATOMS: atom_id res chain seq x y z
N MET A 1 -3.66 -29.52 48.40
CA MET A 1 -2.49 -29.83 47.56
C MET A 1 -3.02 -29.86 46.13
N ALA A 2 -3.19 -28.69 45.52
CA ALA A 2 -3.68 -28.58 44.15
C ALA A 2 -2.48 -28.75 43.23
N GLY A 3 -2.51 -29.79 42.40
CA GLY A 3 -1.47 -30.06 41.41
C GLY A 3 -1.40 -28.93 40.40
N GLU A 4 -0.18 -28.53 40.10
CA GLU A 4 0.15 -27.53 39.08
C GLU A 4 -0.37 -28.03 37.73
N GLU A 5 -1.41 -27.38 37.20
CA GLU A 5 -1.77 -27.51 35.80
C GLU A 5 -0.59 -26.98 34.98
N GLU A 6 0.10 -27.88 34.30
CA GLU A 6 0.97 -27.57 33.17
C GLU A 6 0.18 -26.69 32.20
N LYS A 7 0.41 -25.37 32.28
CA LYS A 7 -0.01 -24.43 31.25
C LYS A 7 0.79 -24.75 30.00
N SER A 8 0.24 -25.65 29.20
CA SER A 8 0.62 -25.79 27.79
C SER A 8 0.65 -24.38 27.19
N PRO A 9 1.73 -23.96 26.51
CA PRO A 9 1.71 -22.72 25.75
C PRO A 9 0.71 -22.94 24.61
N THR A 10 -0.55 -22.63 24.84
CA THR A 10 -1.53 -22.48 23.77
C THR A 10 -1.12 -21.22 23.01
N ILE A 11 -0.15 -21.38 22.10
CA ILE A 11 0.00 -20.50 20.96
C ILE A 11 -1.33 -20.63 20.23
N ARG A 12 -2.29 -19.78 20.59
CA ARG A 12 -3.49 -19.64 19.78
C ARG A 12 -2.98 -19.20 18.39
N ASN A 13 -3.67 -19.60 17.34
CA ASN A 13 -3.32 -19.20 15.98
C ASN A 13 -4.19 -17.99 15.59
N PRO A 14 -3.66 -16.81 15.25
CA PRO A 14 -4.42 -15.64 14.81
C PRO A 14 -5.12 -15.99 13.53
N ARG A 15 -6.34 -16.51 13.73
CA ARG A 15 -7.20 -17.07 12.71
C ARG A 15 -6.49 -18.21 11.95
N THR A 16 -6.07 -17.97 10.71
CA THR A 16 -5.49 -19.00 9.82
C THR A 16 -3.97 -18.99 9.77
N GLU A 17 -3.29 -17.96 10.29
CA GLU A 17 -1.84 -17.81 10.12
C GLU A 17 -1.04 -18.09 11.39
N ASP A 18 0.11 -18.75 11.23
CA ASP A 18 1.04 -19.10 12.30
C ASP A 18 1.75 -17.85 12.88
N PRO A 19 1.66 -17.59 14.20
CA PRO A 19 2.31 -16.45 14.84
C PRO A 19 3.81 -16.37 14.63
N GLY A 20 4.47 -17.52 14.57
CA GLY A 20 5.91 -17.60 14.33
C GLY A 20 6.25 -17.16 12.92
N LEU A 21 5.45 -17.56 11.93
CA LEU A 21 5.61 -17.08 10.54
C LEU A 21 5.36 -15.57 10.43
N VAL A 22 4.34 -15.05 11.13
CA VAL A 22 4.04 -13.60 11.14
C VAL A 22 5.21 -12.81 11.75
N GLU A 23 5.72 -13.23 12.91
CA GLU A 23 6.88 -12.56 13.52
C GLU A 23 8.12 -12.68 12.61
N LEU A 24 8.38 -13.84 12.00
CA LEU A 24 9.50 -14.03 11.08
C LEU A 24 9.43 -13.11 9.86
N ALA A 25 8.23 -12.87 9.31
CA ALA A 25 8.04 -12.01 8.15
C ALA A 25 8.27 -10.51 8.47
N GLN A 26 7.96 -10.08 9.70
CA GLN A 26 7.98 -8.67 10.09
C GLN A 26 9.22 -8.27 10.89
N THR A 27 9.93 -9.23 11.48
CA THR A 27 11.01 -8.93 12.44
C THR A 27 12.25 -8.33 11.79
N SER A 28 12.86 -7.38 12.49
CA SER A 28 14.21 -6.87 12.20
C SER A 28 15.31 -7.60 13.00
N ARG A 29 14.93 -8.55 13.87
CA ARG A 29 15.85 -9.33 14.70
C ARG A 29 16.52 -10.44 13.88
N CYS A 30 17.49 -11.11 14.51
CA CYS A 30 18.07 -12.33 13.97
C CYS A 30 16.98 -13.39 13.74
N LEU A 31 16.83 -13.87 12.49
CA LEU A 31 15.80 -14.86 12.15
C LEU A 31 16.01 -16.18 12.90
N GLU A 32 17.27 -16.60 13.12
CA GLU A 32 17.60 -17.80 13.89
C GLU A 32 17.15 -17.66 15.35
N GLN A 33 17.30 -16.48 15.93
CA GLN A 33 16.84 -16.22 17.30
C GLN A 33 15.32 -16.30 17.39
N VAL A 34 14.60 -15.66 16.46
CA VAL A 34 13.13 -15.70 16.41
C VAL A 34 12.65 -17.14 16.22
N THR A 35 13.23 -17.86 15.26
CA THR A 35 12.90 -19.27 14.99
C THR A 35 13.12 -20.14 16.23
N ASN A 36 14.26 -19.98 16.91
CA ASN A 36 14.54 -20.80 18.08
C ASN A 36 13.60 -20.53 19.27
N ILE A 37 13.14 -19.28 19.44
CA ILE A 37 12.13 -18.94 20.44
C ILE A 37 10.82 -19.69 20.13
N TRP A 38 10.38 -19.67 18.87
CA TRP A 38 9.15 -20.34 18.44
C TRP A 38 9.26 -21.87 18.43
N LEU A 39 10.46 -22.43 18.23
CA LEU A 39 10.72 -23.87 18.30
C LEU A 39 11.11 -24.35 19.72
N GLU A 40 11.04 -23.48 20.72
CA GLU A 40 11.36 -23.78 22.12
C GLU A 40 12.76 -24.39 22.33
N ASN A 41 13.72 -23.99 21.48
CA ASN A 41 15.09 -24.47 21.59
C ASN A 41 15.76 -23.93 22.88
N PRO A 42 16.68 -24.68 23.51
CA PRO A 42 17.33 -24.25 24.74
C PRO A 42 18.30 -23.08 24.53
N SER A 43 18.27 -22.11 25.44
CA SER A 43 18.84 -20.77 25.28
C SER A 43 20.36 -20.64 25.19
N SER A 44 21.10 -21.72 25.42
CA SER A 44 22.57 -21.71 25.49
C SER A 44 23.26 -21.59 24.13
N THR A 45 22.52 -21.57 23.02
CA THR A 45 23.04 -21.46 21.65
C THR A 45 22.73 -20.14 20.95
N TYR A 46 22.09 -19.18 21.63
CA TYR A 46 21.69 -17.91 21.03
C TYR A 46 22.86 -16.96 20.85
N THR A 47 23.48 -16.98 19.68
CA THR A 47 24.32 -15.88 19.21
C THR A 47 23.41 -14.70 18.83
N SER A 48 23.76 -13.50 19.28
CA SER A 48 23.02 -12.27 18.95
C SER A 48 23.08 -11.93 17.45
N ARG A 49 24.04 -12.52 16.73
CA ARG A 49 24.16 -12.49 15.26
C ARG A 49 24.58 -13.86 14.75
N CYS A 50 23.73 -14.49 13.94
CA CYS A 50 24.00 -15.82 13.39
C CYS A 50 24.84 -15.82 12.11
N GLU A 51 25.11 -14.66 11.50
CA GLU A 51 25.74 -14.47 10.16
C GLU A 51 25.03 -15.19 8.97
N ARG A 52 24.02 -16.01 9.24
CA ARG A 52 23.31 -16.87 8.27
C ARG A 52 21.97 -16.31 7.79
N CYS A 53 21.43 -15.30 8.45
CA CYS A 53 20.17 -14.66 8.04
C CYS A 53 20.40 -13.27 7.44
N SER A 54 19.48 -12.86 6.54
CA SER A 54 19.51 -11.56 5.87
C SER A 54 19.45 -10.35 6.81
N ASN A 55 18.92 -10.52 8.02
CA ASN A 55 18.91 -9.48 9.06
C ASN A 55 20.28 -9.33 9.75
N CYS A 56 21.06 -10.40 9.90
CA CYS A 56 22.40 -10.35 10.52
C CYS A 56 23.53 -10.19 9.50
N ASN A 57 23.31 -10.62 8.25
CA ASN A 57 24.25 -10.53 7.15
C ASN A 57 23.59 -9.84 5.95
N PRO A 58 23.83 -8.52 5.78
CA PRO A 58 23.26 -7.76 4.67
C PRO A 58 23.68 -8.27 3.28
N ALA A 59 24.78 -9.01 3.15
CA ALA A 59 25.18 -9.60 1.87
C ALA A 59 24.21 -10.69 1.38
N LEU A 60 23.39 -11.24 2.29
CA LEU A 60 22.32 -12.18 1.94
C LEU A 60 21.01 -11.48 1.54
N LYS A 61 20.92 -10.15 1.70
CA LYS A 61 19.79 -9.40 1.15
C LYS A 61 19.95 -9.38 -0.37
N LEU A 62 18.90 -9.81 -1.06
CA LEU A 62 18.87 -9.75 -2.51
C LEU A 62 19.11 -8.28 -2.92
N PRO A 63 20.11 -8.00 -3.79
CA PRO A 63 20.52 -6.63 -4.14
C PRO A 63 19.43 -5.86 -4.90
N THR A 64 18.39 -6.55 -5.37
CA THR A 64 17.30 -5.97 -6.13
C THR A 64 15.98 -6.32 -5.44
N PRO A 65 15.11 -5.34 -5.13
CA PRO A 65 13.73 -5.65 -4.81
C PRO A 65 13.12 -6.30 -6.05
N TYR A 66 12.73 -7.56 -5.94
CA TYR A 66 11.93 -8.20 -6.99
C TYR A 66 10.59 -7.48 -7.02
N THR A 67 10.30 -6.83 -8.14
CA THR A 67 8.92 -6.48 -8.47
C THR A 67 8.24 -7.77 -8.91
N PHE A 68 7.14 -8.12 -8.26
CA PHE A 68 6.23 -9.12 -8.83
C PHE A 68 5.77 -8.60 -10.18
N VAL A 69 6.30 -9.16 -11.26
CA VAL A 69 5.77 -8.94 -12.61
C VAL A 69 4.57 -9.87 -12.75
N HIS A 70 3.47 -9.51 -12.10
CA HIS A 70 2.20 -9.89 -12.70
C HIS A 70 2.10 -9.03 -13.97
N GLU A 71 1.96 -9.65 -15.14
CA GLU A 71 1.54 -8.96 -16.36
C GLU A 71 0.14 -8.36 -16.12
N MET A 72 0.07 -7.26 -15.39
CA MET A 72 -1.09 -6.39 -15.41
C MET A 72 -1.08 -5.69 -16.77
N PRO A 73 -2.19 -5.74 -17.54
CA PRO A 73 -2.31 -4.98 -18.76
C PRO A 73 -2.21 -3.50 -18.37
N GLN A 74 -1.06 -2.90 -18.69
CA GLN A 74 -0.68 -1.51 -18.48
C GLN A 74 -1.50 -0.78 -17.42
N SER A 75 -0.95 -0.66 -16.20
CA SER A 75 -1.40 0.34 -15.25
C SER A 75 -1.39 1.69 -15.97
N LYS A 76 -2.56 2.17 -16.41
CA LYS A 76 -2.72 3.54 -16.87
C LYS A 76 -2.12 4.38 -15.77
N SER A 77 -1.10 5.18 -16.09
CA SER A 77 -0.40 6.04 -15.15
C SER A 77 -1.44 6.77 -14.31
N ALA A 78 -1.68 6.28 -13.10
CA ALA A 78 -2.70 6.85 -12.23
C ALA A 78 -2.17 8.24 -11.90
N THR A 79 -2.81 9.27 -12.45
CA THR A 79 -2.52 10.67 -12.18
C THR A 79 -2.24 10.78 -10.68
N GLN A 80 -1.00 11.09 -10.30
CA GLN A 80 -0.66 11.25 -8.90
C GLN A 80 -1.38 12.52 -8.44
N ILE A 81 -2.58 12.35 -7.88
CA ILE A 81 -3.24 13.37 -7.10
C ILE A 81 -2.37 13.53 -5.86
N ALA A 82 -1.45 14.49 -5.90
CA ALA A 82 -0.59 14.79 -4.78
C ALA A 82 -1.46 15.43 -3.70
N MET A 83 -1.76 14.67 -2.64
CA MET A 83 -2.30 15.24 -1.42
C MET A 83 -1.26 16.13 -0.76
N ASN A 84 -1.71 17.21 -0.12
CA ASN A 84 -0.82 18.07 0.64
C ASN A 84 -0.17 17.28 1.81
N SER A 85 0.98 17.73 2.30
CA SER A 85 1.71 17.05 3.38
C SER A 85 0.92 16.98 4.68
N ASP A 86 0.16 18.03 4.99
CA ASP A 86 -0.50 18.20 6.29
C ASP A 86 -1.73 17.29 6.42
N THR A 87 -2.50 17.14 5.34
CA THR A 87 -3.60 16.20 5.20
C THR A 87 -3.09 14.76 5.22
N VAL A 88 -1.96 14.46 4.57
CA VAL A 88 -1.34 13.12 4.70
C VAL A 88 -0.97 12.83 6.16
N ALA A 89 -0.36 13.79 6.85
CA ALA A 89 0.02 13.63 8.26
C ALA A 89 -1.21 13.44 9.16
N GLU A 90 -2.28 14.21 8.93
CA GLU A 90 -3.52 14.11 9.69
C GLU A 90 -4.21 12.75 9.49
N ILE A 91 -4.32 12.30 8.24
CA ILE A 91 -4.89 10.97 7.91
C ILE A 91 -4.05 9.87 8.56
N HIS A 92 -2.73 9.97 8.48
CA HIS A 92 -1.81 9.01 9.10
C HIS A 92 -2.00 8.95 10.63
N ASN A 93 -2.12 10.09 11.31
CA ASN A 93 -2.36 10.14 12.76
C ASN A 93 -3.70 9.49 13.15
N LEU A 94 -4.75 9.73 12.37
CA LEU A 94 -6.07 9.12 12.61
C LEU A 94 -6.05 7.60 12.38
N LEU A 95 -5.29 7.13 11.38
CA LEU A 95 -5.09 5.70 11.14
C LEU A 95 -4.29 5.02 12.27
N LEU A 96 -3.27 5.68 12.81
CA LEU A 96 -2.54 5.19 14.00
C LEU A 96 -3.46 5.03 15.20
N LYS A 97 -4.36 6.02 15.42
CA LYS A 97 -5.36 5.97 16.48
C LYS A 97 -6.34 4.80 16.28
N TRP A 98 -6.86 4.64 15.07
CA TRP A 98 -7.73 3.50 14.73
C TRP A 98 -7.06 2.16 15.02
N ARG A 99 -5.81 1.96 14.57
CA ARG A 99 -5.06 0.72 14.79
C ARG A 99 -4.93 0.40 16.27
N GLY A 100 -4.59 1.40 17.09
CA GLY A 100 -4.46 1.24 18.54
C GLY A 100 -5.79 0.98 19.26
N GLU A 101 -6.90 1.50 18.74
CA GLU A 101 -8.26 1.22 19.26
C GLU A 101 -8.72 -0.18 18.89
N LEU A 102 -8.56 -0.58 17.61
CA LEU A 102 -8.88 -1.91 17.13
C LEU A 102 -8.10 -2.99 17.87
N TRP A 103 -6.79 -2.79 18.01
CA TRP A 103 -5.93 -3.71 18.73
C TRP A 103 -6.40 -3.92 20.17
N ARG A 104 -6.65 -2.84 20.91
CA ARG A 104 -7.13 -2.93 22.30
C ARG A 104 -8.48 -3.61 22.42
N ARG A 105 -9.39 -3.37 21.47
CA ARG A 105 -10.77 -3.84 21.53
C ARG A 105 -10.91 -5.31 21.14
N GLU A 106 -10.17 -5.74 20.12
CA GLU A 106 -10.44 -7.02 19.44
C GLU A 106 -9.26 -7.99 19.49
N TRP A 107 -8.03 -7.49 19.57
CA TRP A 107 -6.84 -8.34 19.41
C TRP A 107 -6.07 -8.57 20.69
N LYS A 108 -5.99 -7.60 21.58
CA LYS A 108 -5.12 -7.64 22.77
C LYS A 108 -5.41 -8.84 23.68
N ASP A 109 -6.67 -9.15 23.91
CA ASP A 109 -7.08 -10.20 24.85
C ASP A 109 -6.92 -11.61 24.24
N GLU A 110 -7.13 -11.73 22.92
CA GLU A 110 -6.95 -12.99 22.19
C GLU A 110 -5.48 -13.26 21.83
N TRP A 111 -4.72 -12.19 21.59
CA TRP A 111 -3.35 -12.18 21.05
C TRP A 111 -2.41 -11.29 21.89
N PRO A 112 -2.08 -11.65 23.15
CA PRO A 112 -1.32 -10.77 24.04
C PRO A 112 0.11 -10.48 23.58
N SER A 113 0.69 -11.35 22.74
CA SER A 113 2.01 -11.19 22.15
C SER A 113 2.02 -10.27 20.91
N TYR A 114 0.86 -10.00 20.31
CA TYR A 114 0.77 -9.11 19.16
C TYR A 114 0.73 -7.68 19.64
N GLY A 115 1.62 -6.83 19.12
CA GLY A 115 1.52 -5.38 19.25
C GLY A 115 0.53 -4.79 18.24
N PRO A 116 0.08 -3.54 18.41
CA PRO A 116 -0.75 -2.86 17.41
C PRO A 116 -0.07 -2.81 16.03
N GLU A 117 1.25 -2.66 15.99
CA GLU A 117 2.07 -2.66 14.77
C GLU A 117 2.05 -4.00 14.00
N CYS A 118 1.69 -5.11 14.65
CA CYS A 118 1.55 -6.42 14.00
C CYS A 118 0.33 -6.48 13.08
N LEU A 119 -0.68 -5.62 13.30
CA LEU A 119 -1.88 -5.55 12.45
C LEU A 119 -1.56 -4.90 11.11
N VAL A 120 -1.00 -3.69 11.15
CA VAL A 120 -0.51 -2.93 10.00
C VAL A 120 0.69 -2.12 10.47
N THR A 121 1.81 -2.20 9.75
CA THR A 121 3.03 -1.47 10.10
C THR A 121 2.87 0.04 9.97
N ASP A 122 3.68 0.83 10.68
CA ASP A 122 3.67 2.30 10.57
C ASP A 122 3.93 2.77 9.13
N SER A 123 4.87 2.13 8.45
CA SER A 123 5.16 2.41 7.03
C SER A 123 3.99 2.05 6.13
N GLY A 124 3.28 0.95 6.43
CA GLY A 124 2.05 0.56 5.73
C GLY A 124 0.94 1.61 5.89
N LEU A 125 0.68 2.07 7.12
CA LEU A 125 -0.31 3.13 7.38
C LEU A 125 0.06 4.45 6.70
N LEU A 126 1.34 4.81 6.64
CA LEU A 126 1.79 5.99 5.92
C LEU A 126 1.57 5.85 4.40
N SER A 127 1.83 4.66 3.83
CA SER A 127 1.55 4.38 2.42
C SER A 127 0.05 4.44 2.12
N ILE A 128 -0.79 3.94 3.02
CA ILE A 128 -2.26 4.06 2.93
C ILE A 128 -2.66 5.54 2.97
N ALA A 129 -2.13 6.33 3.89
CA ALA A 129 -2.44 7.76 3.99
C ALA A 129 -2.08 8.54 2.72
N LYS A 130 -0.92 8.25 2.10
CA LYS A 130 -0.51 8.86 0.83
C LYS A 130 -1.42 8.50 -0.34
N ASN A 131 -2.08 7.35 -0.29
CA ASN A 131 -2.94 6.84 -1.35
C ASN A 131 -4.43 6.83 -0.96
N ALA A 132 -4.81 7.54 0.10
CA ALA A 132 -6.13 7.45 0.72
C ALA A 132 -7.28 7.73 -0.26
N LEU A 133 -7.09 8.64 -1.21
CA LEU A 133 -8.06 9.00 -2.24
C LEU A 133 -8.10 8.04 -3.44
N LYS A 134 -7.28 6.99 -3.44
CA LYS A 134 -7.24 5.96 -4.49
C LYS A 134 -7.72 4.60 -3.99
N ILE A 135 -7.74 4.40 -2.67
CA ILE A 135 -8.08 3.13 -2.06
C ILE A 135 -9.59 3.06 -1.87
N SER A 136 -10.22 2.09 -2.53
CA SER A 136 -11.67 1.86 -2.45
C SER A 136 -12.04 0.40 -2.20
N THR A 137 -11.10 -0.52 -2.45
CA THR A 137 -11.28 -1.96 -2.33
C THR A 137 -10.17 -2.62 -1.51
N ALA A 138 -10.38 -3.88 -1.11
CA ALA A 138 -9.35 -4.66 -0.43
C ALA A 138 -8.14 -4.92 -1.34
N ASP A 139 -8.36 -5.07 -2.65
CA ASP A 139 -7.28 -5.22 -3.63
C ASP A 139 -6.41 -3.94 -3.71
N ASP A 140 -7.02 -2.76 -3.64
CA ASP A 140 -6.28 -1.49 -3.58
C ASP A 140 -5.39 -1.42 -2.34
N LEU A 141 -5.88 -1.89 -1.19
CA LEU A 141 -5.10 -1.97 0.04
C LEU A 141 -3.89 -2.89 -0.10
N TYR A 142 -4.10 -4.10 -0.64
CA TYR A 142 -3.04 -5.07 -0.87
C TYR A 142 -1.95 -4.53 -1.80
N ASN A 143 -2.36 -3.82 -2.85
CA ASN A 143 -1.44 -3.19 -3.81
C ASN A 143 -0.62 -2.05 -3.19
N VAL A 144 -1.14 -1.39 -2.15
CA VAL A 144 -0.44 -0.28 -1.47
C VAL A 144 0.49 -0.80 -0.37
N THR A 145 0.06 -1.80 0.40
CA THR A 145 0.86 -2.37 1.48
C THR A 145 0.45 -3.81 1.77
N PRO A 146 1.42 -4.73 1.97
CA PRO A 146 1.10 -6.09 2.39
C PRO A 146 0.55 -6.07 3.83
N ILE A 147 -0.71 -6.47 3.98
CA ILE A 147 -1.40 -6.65 5.27
C ILE A 147 -1.62 -8.14 5.46
N ILE A 148 -1.14 -8.67 6.59
CA ILE A 148 -1.18 -10.11 6.88
C ILE A 148 -2.62 -10.59 7.02
N HIS A 149 -3.39 -9.96 7.91
CA HIS A 149 -4.79 -10.29 8.15
C HIS A 149 -5.72 -9.42 7.28
N LEU A 150 -5.43 -9.32 5.98
CA LEU A 150 -6.15 -8.41 5.09
C LEU A 150 -7.66 -8.67 5.11
N ASP A 151 -8.10 -9.92 5.03
CA ASP A 151 -9.53 -10.26 5.01
C ASP A 151 -10.27 -9.81 6.29
N ASP A 152 -9.56 -9.83 7.42
CA ASP A 152 -10.11 -9.48 8.73
C ASP A 152 -10.09 -7.96 8.97
N LEU A 153 -9.07 -7.29 8.44
CA LEU A 153 -8.82 -5.86 8.66
C LEU A 153 -9.45 -4.98 7.59
N ALA A 154 -9.55 -5.44 6.34
CA ALA A 154 -9.97 -4.64 5.19
C ALA A 154 -11.35 -3.99 5.37
N PRO A 155 -12.41 -4.68 5.85
CA PRO A 155 -13.71 -4.04 6.00
C PRO A 155 -13.68 -2.84 6.97
N SER A 156 -13.05 -3.01 8.14
CA SER A 156 -12.93 -1.97 9.17
C SER A 156 -12.01 -0.83 8.72
N LEU A 157 -10.90 -1.17 8.06
CA LEU A 157 -9.93 -0.22 7.55
C LEU A 157 -10.51 0.64 6.41
N LEU A 158 -11.19 0.03 5.44
CA LEU A 158 -11.82 0.76 4.33
C LEU A 158 -12.90 1.71 4.83
N GLN A 159 -13.77 1.25 5.73
CA GLN A 159 -14.80 2.10 6.32
C GLN A 159 -14.19 3.28 7.09
N THR A 160 -13.12 3.03 7.85
CA THR A 160 -12.42 4.07 8.61
C THR A 160 -11.73 5.06 7.68
N LEU A 161 -11.07 4.57 6.64
CA LEU A 161 -10.41 5.40 5.64
C LEU A 161 -11.42 6.28 4.88
N GLU A 162 -12.59 5.75 4.54
CA GLU A 162 -13.67 6.50 3.90
C GLU A 162 -14.18 7.63 4.82
N ASN A 163 -14.36 7.34 6.10
CA ASN A 163 -14.78 8.34 7.08
C ASN A 163 -13.71 9.43 7.27
N ILE A 164 -12.45 9.03 7.44
CA ILE A 164 -11.33 9.95 7.61
C ILE A 164 -11.18 10.84 6.36
N THR A 165 -11.18 10.26 5.17
CA THR A 165 -11.03 11.02 3.91
C THR A 165 -12.20 11.98 3.71
N ARG A 166 -13.44 11.57 4.01
CA ARG A 166 -14.60 12.46 3.99
C ARG A 166 -14.45 13.63 4.98
N THR A 167 -13.96 13.38 6.20
CA THR A 167 -13.78 14.43 7.21
C THR A 167 -12.64 15.39 6.88
N VAL A 168 -11.50 14.88 6.42
CA VAL A 168 -10.28 15.70 6.23
C VAL A 168 -10.25 16.34 4.84
N CYS A 169 -10.66 15.61 3.79
CA CYS A 169 -10.58 16.06 2.40
C CYS A 169 -11.93 16.54 1.84
N GLY A 170 -13.04 16.33 2.56
CA GLY A 170 -14.40 16.64 2.09
C GLY A 170 -14.88 15.74 0.95
N THR A 171 -14.05 14.79 0.48
CA THR A 171 -14.32 13.89 -0.64
C THR A 171 -13.72 12.52 -0.38
N THR A 172 -14.37 11.49 -0.89
CA THR A 172 -13.91 10.09 -0.81
C THR A 172 -13.23 9.65 -2.10
N ALA A 173 -12.48 8.54 -2.04
CA ALA A 173 -11.84 7.94 -3.22
C ALA A 173 -12.85 7.66 -4.35
N ARG A 174 -14.02 7.10 -4.00
CA ARG A 174 -15.09 6.78 -4.94
C ARG A 174 -15.67 8.02 -5.63
N GLU A 175 -15.88 9.10 -4.87
CA GLU A 175 -16.37 10.36 -5.42
C GLU A 175 -15.34 11.03 -6.31
N GLN A 176 -14.06 10.99 -5.95
CA GLN A 176 -12.99 11.51 -6.79
C GLN A 176 -12.86 10.73 -8.10
N GLN A 177 -12.91 9.40 -8.05
CA GLN A 177 -12.86 8.57 -9.25
C GLN A 177 -14.01 8.90 -10.21
N LYS A 178 -15.22 9.08 -9.67
CA LYS A 178 -16.38 9.51 -10.46
C LYS A 178 -16.18 10.90 -11.10
N GLN A 179 -15.65 11.87 -10.36
CA GLN A 179 -15.38 13.21 -10.88
C GLN A 179 -14.34 13.19 -12.01
N ILE A 180 -13.31 12.34 -11.88
CA ILE A 180 -12.28 12.16 -12.92
C ILE A 180 -12.87 11.54 -14.17
N GLU A 181 -13.68 10.49 -14.03
CA GLU A 181 -14.38 9.85 -15.16
C GLU A 181 -15.32 10.84 -15.88
N GLU A 182 -16.10 11.62 -15.14
CA GLU A 182 -16.97 12.66 -15.71
C GLU A 182 -16.19 13.79 -16.40
N ALA A 183 -15.01 14.16 -15.90
CA ALA A 183 -14.14 15.16 -16.53
C ALA A 183 -13.50 14.63 -17.82
N LEU A 184 -13.06 13.37 -17.82
CA LEU A 184 -12.49 12.69 -18.99
C LEU A 184 -13.53 12.49 -20.10
N SER A 185 -14.78 12.16 -19.72
CA SER A 185 -15.89 12.04 -20.67
C SER A 185 -16.20 13.39 -21.34
N ARG A 186 -16.28 14.49 -20.56
CA ARG A 186 -16.55 15.84 -21.09
C ARG A 186 -15.46 16.34 -22.03
N ASN A 187 -14.18 16.06 -21.75
CA ASN A 187 -13.09 16.45 -22.64
C ASN A 187 -13.08 15.65 -23.96
N SER A 188 -13.56 14.40 -23.95
CA SER A 188 -13.65 13.58 -25.18
C SER A 188 -14.75 14.08 -26.12
N GLU A 189 -15.82 14.67 -25.60
CA GLU A 189 -16.91 15.26 -26.40
C GLU A 189 -16.53 16.61 -27.04
N GLN A 190 -15.62 17.38 -26.43
CA GLN A 190 -15.18 18.68 -26.96
C GLN A 190 -14.19 18.56 -28.14
N VAL A 191 -13.45 17.46 -28.25
CA VAL A 191 -12.52 17.19 -29.37
C VAL A 191 -13.27 16.79 -30.65
N ALA A 192 -14.54 16.42 -30.57
CA ALA A 192 -15.37 16.05 -31.72
C ALA A 192 -16.04 17.25 -32.42
N THR A 193 -15.43 18.44 -32.37
CA THR A 193 -15.84 19.55 -33.25
C THR A 193 -15.04 19.45 -34.56
N PRO A 194 -15.68 19.34 -35.73
CA PRO A 194 -14.96 19.38 -36.99
C PRO A 194 -14.33 20.77 -37.11
N SER A 195 -13.01 20.82 -36.98
CA SER A 195 -12.21 21.98 -37.39
C SER A 195 -12.57 22.29 -38.83
N SER A 196 -13.28 23.39 -39.03
CA SER A 196 -13.48 23.99 -40.34
C SER A 196 -12.09 24.30 -40.91
N THR A 197 -11.65 23.43 -41.81
CA THR A 197 -10.43 23.58 -42.59
C THR A 197 -10.57 24.90 -43.36
N PRO A 198 -9.69 25.89 -43.20
CA PRO A 198 -9.66 26.98 -44.17
C PRO A 198 -9.23 26.38 -45.50
N SER A 199 -10.11 26.47 -46.51
CA SER A 199 -9.78 26.15 -47.90
C SER A 199 -8.52 26.89 -48.29
N ILE A 200 -7.44 26.14 -48.53
CA ILE A 200 -6.23 26.68 -49.15
C ILE A 200 -6.59 26.93 -50.61
N GLU A 201 -6.88 28.18 -50.92
CA GLU A 201 -7.03 28.68 -52.29
C GLU A 201 -5.63 28.72 -52.91
N TRP A 202 -5.38 27.82 -53.87
CA TRP A 202 -4.11 27.78 -54.60
C TRP A 202 -4.01 29.01 -55.51
N ALA A 203 -3.21 29.99 -55.11
CA ALA A 203 -2.83 31.09 -55.98
C ALA A 203 -1.92 30.57 -57.11
N PRO A 204 -2.21 30.87 -58.39
CA PRO A 204 -1.32 30.50 -59.49
C PRO A 204 -0.01 31.28 -59.41
N LEU A 205 1.11 30.55 -59.42
CA LEU A 205 2.46 31.10 -59.48
C LEU A 205 2.63 31.94 -60.75
N GLN A 206 2.76 33.25 -60.60
CA GLN A 206 3.28 34.11 -61.67
C GLN A 206 4.80 33.87 -61.77
N MET A 207 5.22 33.25 -62.88
CA MET A 207 6.63 33.20 -63.28
C MET A 207 7.08 34.59 -63.79
N PRO A 208 8.18 35.16 -63.30
CA PRO A 208 8.85 36.24 -64.00
C PRO A 208 9.76 35.65 -65.08
N CYS A 209 9.37 35.85 -66.34
CA CYS A 209 10.25 35.70 -67.49
C CYS A 209 11.25 36.86 -67.47
N HIS A 210 12.54 36.60 -67.25
CA HIS A 210 13.60 37.45 -67.78
C HIS A 210 14.76 36.58 -68.26
N PHE A 211 14.86 36.49 -69.57
CA PHE A 211 16.06 36.15 -70.32
C PHE A 211 16.97 37.38 -70.30
N ASP A 212 18.23 37.21 -69.92
CA ASP A 212 19.30 38.09 -70.36
C ASP A 212 20.42 37.24 -70.96
N THR A 213 20.60 37.39 -72.26
CA THR A 213 21.75 36.96 -73.06
C THR A 213 22.77 38.08 -73.09
N ASN A 214 23.96 37.84 -72.52
CA ASN A 214 25.26 37.99 -73.20
C ASN A 214 26.39 37.44 -72.32
#